data_AF-A0A4Z1C7N9-F1
#
_entry.id   AF-A0A4Z1C7N9-F1
#
_cell.length_a   1.000
_cell.length_b   1.000
_cell.length_c   1.000
_cell.angle_alpha   90.00
_cell.angle_beta   90.00
_cell.angle_gamma   90.00
#
_symmetry.space_group_name_H-M   'P 1'
#
loop_
_entity.id
_entity.type
_entity.pdbx_description
1 polymer ?
#
loop_
_entity_poly.entity_id
_entity_poly.type
_entity_poly.pdbx_seq_one_letter_code
_entity_poly.pdbx_strand_id
1 'polypeptide(L)' 'MPVFTIVMGAAPHMKLSESGRDFVAAGPHMAFDSHDSAYAYVLAHTEDEPLKGLRTTIIEDLSLEDDPI' A
#
# COMPACT_ATOMS: atom_id res chain seq x y z
N MET A 1 5.56 -5.16 14.76
CA MET A 1 5.92 -3.81 14.28
C MET A 1 4.84 -3.39 13.31
N PRO A 2 4.38 -2.13 13.32
CA PRO A 2 3.30 -1.70 12.43
C PRO A 2 3.77 -1.84 10.98
N VAL A 3 2.90 -2.39 10.14
CA VAL A 3 3.15 -2.51 8.70
C VAL A 3 2.21 -1.54 7.98
N PHE A 4 2.73 -0.79 7.02
CA PHE A 4 1.95 0.16 6.24
C PHE A 4 1.76 -0.35 4.81
N THR A 5 0.58 -0.12 4.24
CA THR A 5 0.28 -0.45 2.84
C THR A 5 -0.37 0.73 2.14
N ILE A 6 -0.24 0.77 0.82
CA ILE A 6 -0.90 1.74 -0.05
C ILE A 6 -2.22 1.13 -0.54
N VAL A 7 -3.33 1.84 -0.37
CA VAL A 7 -4.66 1.43 -0.82
C VAL A 7 -5.27 2.43 -1.78
N MET A 8 -6.20 1.94 -2.60
CA MET A 8 -6.99 2.80 -3.47
C MET A 8 -7.99 3.60 -2.62
N GLY A 9 -7.94 4.94 -2.71
CA GLY A 9 -8.79 5.80 -1.87
C GLY A 9 -10.29 5.61 -2.10
N ALA A 10 -10.71 5.26 -3.32
CA ALA A 10 -12.09 4.94 -3.66
C ALA A 10 -12.52 3.51 -3.25
N ALA A 11 -11.55 2.61 -3.03
CA ALA A 11 -11.78 1.22 -2.68
C ALA A 11 -10.69 0.75 -1.69
N PRO A 12 -10.79 1.08 -0.39
CA PRO A 12 -9.71 0.85 0.58
C PRO A 12 -9.35 -0.63 0.82
N HIS A 13 -10.21 -1.56 0.38
CA HIS A 13 -9.93 -3.00 0.40
C HIS A 13 -9.00 -3.45 -0.74
N MET A 14 -8.76 -2.61 -1.73
CA MET A 14 -7.80 -2.87 -2.80
C MET A 14 -6.44 -2.30 -2.40
N LYS A 15 -5.47 -3.19 -2.20
CA LYS A 15 -4.09 -2.88 -1.80
C LYS A 15 -3.17 -2.90 -3.02
N LEU A 16 -2.15 -2.05 -3.03
CA LEU A 16 -1.14 -2.07 -4.09
C LEU A 16 -0.42 -3.42 -4.05
N SER A 17 -0.36 -4.13 -5.18
CA SER A 17 0.30 -5.43 -5.25
C SER A 17 1.78 -5.31 -4.90
N GLU A 18 2.39 -6.43 -4.48
CA GLU A 18 3.82 -6.48 -4.17
C GLU A 18 4.71 -5.99 -5.33
N SER A 19 4.25 -6.18 -6.58
CA SER A 19 4.95 -5.72 -7.78
C SER A 19 4.79 -4.22 -8.06
N GLY A 20 3.85 -3.55 -7.40
CA GLY A 20 3.55 -2.13 -7.62
C GLY A 20 2.81 -1.81 -8.92
N ARG A 21 2.35 -2.82 -9.69
CA ARG A 21 1.78 -2.64 -11.04
C ARG A 21 0.27 -2.58 -11.09
N ASP A 22 -0.41 -2.99 -10.02
CA ASP A 22 -1.86 -3.11 -9.96
C ASP A 22 -2.34 -3.06 -8.51
N PHE A 23 -3.66 -2.88 -8.33
CA PHE A 23 -4.32 -2.98 -7.05
C PHE A 23 -5.10 -4.30 -6.97
N VAL A 24 -4.88 -5.06 -5.89
CA VAL A 24 -5.48 -6.38 -5.68
C VAL A 24 -6.33 -6.39 -4.40
N ALA A 25 -7.45 -7.13 -4.43
CA ALA A 25 -8.32 -7.29 -3.26
C ALA A 25 -7.84 -8.40 -2.30
N ALA A 26 -7.00 -9.32 -2.79
CA ALA A 26 -6.42 -10.41 -2.01
C ALA A 26 -5.08 -10.83 -2.62
N GLY A 27 -4.18 -11.35 -1.78
CA GLY A 27 -2.84 -11.80 -2.18
C GLY A 27 -1.71 -10.91 -1.63
N PRO A 28 -0.46 -11.19 -2.05
CA PRO A 28 0.71 -10.41 -1.66
C PRO A 28 0.56 -8.95 -2.09
N HIS A 29 0.87 -8.05 -1.17
CA HIS A 29 0.77 -6.62 -1.37
C HIS A 29 2.01 -5.94 -0.81
N MET A 30 2.26 -4.73 -1.28
CA MET A 30 3.44 -3.99 -0.90
C MET A 30 3.34 -3.55 0.56
N ALA A 31 4.30 -3.98 1.36
CA ALA A 31 4.41 -3.69 2.78
C ALA A 31 5.57 -2.73 3.03
N PHE A 32 5.34 -1.75 3.89
CA PHE A 32 6.31 -0.75 4.30
C PHE A 32 6.46 -0.77 5.83
N ASP A 33 7.68 -0.50 6.28
CA ASP A 33 8.04 -0.43 7.71
C ASP A 33 7.63 0.90 8.37
N SER A 34 7.28 1.92 7.58
CA SER A 34 6.86 3.22 8.06
C SER A 34 5.90 3.90 7.09
N HIS A 35 5.09 4.81 7.60
CA HIS A 35 4.24 5.67 6.77
C HIS A 35 5.09 6.53 5.81
N ASP A 36 6.25 7.02 6.26
CA ASP A 36 7.12 7.89 5.46
C ASP A 36 7.74 7.15 4.27
N SER A 37 8.12 5.88 4.43
CA SER A 37 8.61 5.06 3.30
C SER A 37 7.51 4.76 2.28
N ALA A 38 6.29 4.49 2.73
CA ALA A 38 5.12 4.37 1.86
C ALA A 38 4.80 5.68 1.12
N TYR A 39 4.90 6.82 1.81
CA TYR A 39 4.66 8.14 1.21
C TYR A 39 5.72 8.51 0.16
N ALA A 40 6.99 8.24 0.46
CA ALA A 40 8.08 8.43 -0.49
C ALA A 40 7.88 7.59 -1.77
N TYR A 41 7.40 6.34 -1.62
CA TYR A 41 7.06 5.49 -2.75
C TYR A 41 5.96 6.10 -3.64
N VAL A 42 4.86 6.59 -3.04
CA VAL A 42 3.76 7.23 -3.79
C VAL A 42 4.26 8.45 -4.56
N LEU A 43 5.06 9.31 -3.91
CA LEU A 43 5.61 10.50 -4.58
C LEU A 43 6.52 10.15 -5.76
N ALA A 44 7.34 9.12 -5.63
CA ALA A 44 8.25 8.69 -6.70
C ALA A 44 7.51 8.13 -7.94
N HIS A 45 6.30 7.60 -7.76
CA HIS A 45 5.56 6.88 -8.80
C HIS A 45 4.21 7.54 -9.15
N THR A 46 3.99 8.80 -8.75
CA THR A 46 2.69 9.48 -8.95
C THR A 46 2.32 9.70 -10.42
N GLU A 47 3.28 9.58 -11.34
CA GLU A 47 3.08 9.69 -12.79
C GLU A 47 2.98 8.32 -13.50
N ASP A 48 3.16 7.23 -12.74
CA ASP A 48 3.19 5.86 -13.24
C ASP A 48 1.88 5.13 -12.91
N GLU A 49 1.43 4.25 -13.80
CA GLU A 49 0.33 3.35 -13.48
C GLU A 49 0.78 2.34 -12.39
N PRO A 50 -0.08 1.99 -11.41
CA PRO A 50 -1.50 2.35 -11.30
C PRO A 50 -1.76 3.64 -10.51
N LEU A 51 -0.74 4.31 -9.98
CA LEU A 51 -0.89 5.45 -9.08
C LEU A 51 -1.28 6.75 -9.79
N LYS A 52 -0.98 6.84 -11.09
CA LYS A 52 -1.25 8.00 -11.93
C LYS A 52 -2.71 8.42 -11.89
N GLY A 53 -2.95 9.64 -11.42
CA GLY A 53 -4.28 10.23 -11.37
C GLY A 53 -5.23 9.58 -10.35
N LEU A 54 -4.74 8.63 -9.53
CA LEU A 54 -5.51 8.03 -8.45
C LEU A 54 -5.22 8.71 -7.12
N ARG A 55 -6.28 8.89 -6.34
CA ARG A 55 -6.13 9.19 -4.91
C ARG A 55 -5.78 7.90 -4.19
N THR A 56 -4.58 7.82 -3.64
CA THR A 56 -4.18 6.73 -2.74
C THR A 56 -4.33 7.14 -1.28
N THR A 57 -4.36 6.14 -0.41
CA THR A 57 -4.32 6.32 1.04
C THR A 57 -3.31 5.33 1.60
N ILE A 58 -2.53 5.76 2.58
CA ILE A 58 -1.62 4.89 3.31
C ILE A 58 -2.35 4.49 4.58
N ILE A 59 -2.45 3.19 4.83
CA ILE A 59 -3.08 2.65 6.04
C ILE A 59 -2.08 1.77 6.78
N GLU A 60 -2.22 1.73 8.09
CA GLU A 60 -1.63 0.69 8.90
C GLU A 60 -2.42 -0.60 8.69
N ASP A 61 -1.70 -1.65 8.31
CA ASP A 61 -2.26 -2.96 8.07
C ASP A 61 -2.19 -3.82 9.34
N LEU A 62 -3.25 -3.73 10.14
CA LEU A 62 -3.42 -4.50 11.36
C LEU A 62 -3.59 -6.01 11.11
N SER A 63 -3.78 -6.44 9.85
CA SER A 63 -3.81 -7.86 9.50
C SER A 63 -2.42 -8.48 9.31
N LEU A 64 -1.37 -7.66 9.30
CA LEU A 64 0.03 -8.08 9.33
C LEU A 64 0.65 -7.93 10.74
N GLU A 65 -0.15 -7.56 11.74
CA GLU A 65 0.20 -7.70 13.15
C GLU A 65 0.05 -9.17 13.61
N ASP A 66 0.78 -10.09 12.99
CA ASP A 66 1.02 -11.43 13.52
C ASP A 66 2.51 -11.48 13.94
N ASP A 67 2.96 -12.06 15.05
CA ASP A 67 2.40 -12.99 16.02
C ASP A 67 3.34 -12.88 17.25
N PRO A 68 2.87 -12.87 18.51
CA PRO A 68 3.77 -12.93 19.66
C PRO A 68 4.47 -14.30 19.69
N ILE A 69 5.78 -14.30 19.37
CA ILE A 69 6.68 -15.44 19.65
C ILE A 69 6.79 -15.64 21.16
#